data_AF-A0A7W7LHN1-F1
#
_entry.id   AF-A0A7W7LHN1-F1
#
_cell.length_a   1.000
_cell.length_b   1.000
_cell.length_c   1.000
_cell.angle_alpha   90.00
_cell.angle_beta   90.00
_cell.angle_gamma   90.00
#
_symmetry.space_group_name_H-M   'P 1'
#
loop_
_entity.id
_entity.type
_entity.pdbx_description
1 polymer ?
#
loop_
_entity_poly.entity_id
_entity_poly.type
_entity_poly.pdbx_seq_one_letter_code
_entity_poly.pdbx_strand_id
1 'polypeptide(L)'
;MTDHHETHERDRAADRWLDQHQCSLLEDLNPVLDVEAGLREILLQSRHDTLVDDLDSVLDVGAGLAAILPSATPAPDLQSPTSSADEDLVSAEFPLSVSPQIRLTLRTNPDITTALRAIDHARNFERVVGHAGQLARHLICILESATDPQGAIALNSATALNSSFDSAGRIFNDLARTLDGATDLTRRLGIAFDRASFDRASAFNHACTVVRNLDGILGPASLYARDPDRALTLALASTIHLVRYLDDARGLPLVYTLISKVRRIISEALGRELPVLDVESVATFLNDFTTSDLRTTDLKGVDLTGVRWSESGTHWPDAMDVEGLKKKSQETPAGSGVWVVRSGTGTAPTRDFAELT
;
A
#
# COMPACT_ATOMS: atom_id res chain seq x y z
N MET A 1 7.34 39.97 54.45
CA MET A 1 6.20 39.02 54.42
C MET A 1 5.30 39.33 53.21
N THR A 2 5.88 39.59 52.04
CA THR A 2 5.19 40.19 50.88
C THR A 2 5.53 39.50 49.54
N ASP A 3 6.23 38.36 49.57
CA ASP A 3 6.82 37.74 48.37
C ASP A 3 5.98 36.59 47.77
N HIS A 4 4.83 36.24 48.37
CA HIS A 4 3.99 35.15 47.88
C HIS A 4 2.85 35.61 46.96
N HIS A 5 2.60 36.93 46.87
CA HIS A 5 1.51 37.43 46.02
C HIS A 5 1.94 37.54 44.54
N GLU A 6 3.20 37.91 44.29
CA GLU A 6 3.73 38.07 42.92
C GLU A 6 3.84 36.73 42.17
N THR A 7 4.15 35.63 42.87
CA THR A 7 4.26 34.30 42.24
C THR A 7 2.91 33.79 41.75
N HIS A 8 1.84 33.99 42.53
CA HIS A 8 0.49 33.57 42.15
C HIS A 8 -0.10 34.38 40.99
N GLU A 9 0.31 35.64 40.80
CA GLU A 9 -0.12 36.44 39.65
C GLU A 9 0.56 36.01 38.36
N ARG A 10 1.84 35.61 38.42
CA ARG A 10 2.56 35.09 37.26
C ARG A 10 2.00 33.76 36.79
N ASP A 11 1.70 32.85 37.72
CA ASP A 11 1.11 31.55 37.37
C ASP A 11 -0.25 31.73 36.68
N ARG A 12 -1.12 32.61 37.21
CA ARG A 12 -2.41 32.92 36.59
C ARG A 12 -2.31 33.62 35.22
N ALA A 13 -1.23 34.36 34.99
CA ALA A 13 -0.99 34.97 33.67
C ALA A 13 -0.57 33.92 32.64
N ALA A 14 0.26 32.95 33.05
CA ALA A 14 0.66 31.84 32.19
C ALA A 14 -0.54 30.94 31.84
N ASP A 15 -1.39 30.61 32.81
CA ASP A 15 -2.59 29.79 32.59
C ASP A 15 -3.55 30.44 31.59
N ARG A 16 -3.84 31.74 31.75
CA ARG A 16 -4.70 32.48 30.81
C ARG A 16 -4.12 32.55 29.41
N TRP A 17 -2.80 32.67 29.29
CA TRP A 17 -2.13 32.69 28.00
C TRP A 17 -2.21 31.32 27.31
N LEU A 18 -2.03 30.23 28.05
CA LEU A 18 -2.19 28.86 27.54
C LEU A 18 -3.63 28.58 27.11
N ASP A 19 -4.61 28.94 27.92
CA ASP A 19 -6.04 28.78 27.60
C ASP A 19 -6.39 29.54 26.32
N GLN A 20 -5.88 30.76 26.16
CA GLN A 20 -6.15 31.56 24.97
C GLN A 20 -5.51 30.97 23.71
N HIS A 21 -4.30 30.43 23.81
CA HIS A 21 -3.66 29.72 22.69
C HIS A 21 -4.34 28.41 22.36
N GLN A 22 -4.83 27.67 23.35
CA GLN A 22 -5.59 26.45 23.12
C GLN A 22 -6.93 26.73 22.42
N CYS A 23 -7.66 27.75 22.87
CA CYS A 23 -8.91 28.17 22.22
C CYS A 23 -8.68 28.63 20.78
N SER A 24 -7.64 29.45 20.53
CA SER A 24 -7.29 29.89 19.17
C SER A 24 -6.93 28.71 18.27
N LEU A 25 -6.12 27.76 18.76
CA LEU A 25 -5.75 26.57 18.01
C LEU A 25 -6.96 25.68 17.70
N LEU A 26 -7.91 25.55 18.63
CA LEU A 26 -9.15 24.80 18.42
C LEU A 26 -10.05 25.50 17.39
N GLU A 27 -10.19 26.82 17.46
CA GLU A 27 -10.94 27.59 16.46
C GLU A 27 -10.30 27.50 15.07
N ASP A 28 -8.98 27.48 14.96
CA ASP A 28 -8.27 27.35 13.69
C ASP A 28 -8.30 25.92 13.13
N LEU A 29 -8.31 24.90 13.99
CA LEU A 29 -8.38 23.49 13.58
C LEU A 29 -9.78 23.05 13.19
N ASN A 30 -10.83 23.60 13.82
CA ASN A 30 -12.22 23.22 13.57
C ASN A 30 -12.67 23.38 12.09
N PRO A 31 -12.28 24.42 11.33
CA PRO A 31 -12.60 24.53 9.91
C PRO A 31 -11.67 23.71 9.00
N VAL A 32 -10.47 23.33 9.46
CA VAL A 32 -9.49 22.56 8.67
C VAL A 32 -9.74 21.06 8.78
N LEU A 33 -10.16 20.61 9.96
CA LEU A 33 -10.53 19.22 10.24
C LEU A 33 -12.06 19.11 10.22
N ASP A 34 -12.62 19.03 9.01
CA ASP A 34 -14.00 18.58 8.85
C ASP A 34 -14.06 17.07 9.12
N VAL A 35 -14.12 16.74 10.42
CA VAL A 35 -14.17 15.36 10.93
C VAL A 35 -15.40 14.64 10.40
N GLU A 36 -16.50 15.36 10.13
CA GLU A 36 -17.72 14.78 9.56
C GLU A 36 -17.54 14.43 8.07
N ALA A 37 -16.89 15.29 7.29
CA ALA A 37 -16.52 14.97 5.90
C ALA A 37 -15.53 13.79 5.85
N GLY A 38 -14.53 13.78 6.73
CA GLY A 38 -13.58 12.68 6.82
C GLY A 38 -14.24 11.35 7.20
N LEU A 39 -15.16 11.35 8.17
CA LEU A 39 -15.95 10.16 8.53
C LEU A 39 -16.87 9.72 7.39
N ARG A 40 -17.49 10.67 6.69
CA ARG A 40 -18.36 10.37 5.55
C ARG A 40 -17.57 9.74 4.41
N GLU A 41 -16.35 10.20 4.15
CA GLU A 41 -15.47 9.64 3.12
C GLU A 41 -15.03 8.20 3.47
N ILE A 42 -14.64 7.94 4.71
CA ILE A 42 -14.31 6.58 5.19
C ILE A 42 -15.51 5.64 5.07
N LEU A 43 -16.71 6.10 5.44
CA LEU A 43 -17.93 5.32 5.31
C LEU A 43 -18.33 5.09 3.85
N LEU A 44 -18.04 6.05 2.97
CA LEU A 44 -18.28 5.90 1.53
C LEU A 44 -17.35 4.85 0.92
N GLN A 45 -16.07 4.88 1.29
CA GLN A 45 -15.08 3.88 0.87
C GLN A 45 -15.48 2.47 1.32
N SER A 46 -15.83 2.31 2.60
CA SER A 46 -16.28 1.02 3.15
C SER A 46 -17.53 0.47 2.44
N ARG A 47 -18.49 1.35 2.10
CA ARG A 47 -19.67 0.95 1.32
C ARG A 47 -19.32 0.61 -0.13
N HIS A 48 -18.37 1.32 -0.73
CA HIS A 48 -17.91 1.01 -2.09
C HIS A 48 -17.26 -0.37 -2.13
N ASP A 49 -16.36 -0.68 -1.20
CA ASP A 49 -15.68 -1.98 -1.14
C ASP A 49 -16.71 -3.11 -0.97
N THR A 50 -17.70 -2.93 -0.07
CA THR A 50 -18.79 -3.89 0.11
C THR A 50 -19.62 -4.08 -1.17
N LEU A 51 -19.94 -2.99 -1.88
CA LEU A 51 -20.68 -3.08 -3.15
C LEU A 51 -19.88 -3.74 -4.26
N VAL A 52 -18.55 -3.59 -4.27
CA VAL A 52 -17.68 -4.26 -5.25
C VAL A 52 -17.64 -5.75 -4.97
N ASP A 53 -17.47 -6.15 -3.71
CA ASP A 53 -17.50 -7.55 -3.30
C ASP A 53 -18.87 -8.19 -3.60
N ASP A 54 -19.97 -7.47 -3.32
CA ASP A 54 -21.32 -7.91 -3.67
C ASP A 54 -21.49 -8.04 -5.20
N LEU A 55 -20.98 -7.07 -5.99
CA LEU A 55 -21.06 -7.14 -7.46
C LEU A 55 -20.27 -8.33 -8.00
N ASP A 56 -19.08 -8.60 -7.47
CA ASP A 56 -18.23 -9.73 -7.86
C ASP A 56 -18.92 -11.07 -7.51
N SER A 57 -19.69 -11.11 -6.42
CA SER A 57 -20.48 -12.30 -6.05
C SER A 57 -21.69 -12.55 -6.97
N VAL A 58 -22.30 -11.49 -7.51
CA VAL A 58 -23.52 -11.58 -8.34
C VAL A 58 -23.18 -11.71 -9.83
N LEU A 59 -22.14 -11.01 -10.28
CA LEU A 59 -21.67 -11.05 -11.65
C LEU A 59 -20.60 -12.12 -11.79
N ASP A 60 -21.01 -13.31 -12.20
CA ASP A 60 -20.07 -14.31 -12.72
C ASP A 60 -19.53 -13.81 -14.07
N VAL A 61 -18.50 -12.97 -14.00
CA VAL A 61 -17.83 -12.38 -15.17
C VAL A 61 -17.30 -13.50 -16.07
N GLY A 62 -16.91 -14.65 -15.51
CA GLY A 62 -16.48 -15.84 -16.24
C GLY A 62 -17.61 -16.44 -17.09
N ALA A 63 -18.78 -16.67 -16.50
CA ALA A 63 -19.96 -17.15 -17.23
C ALA A 63 -20.46 -16.14 -18.26
N GLY A 64 -20.43 -14.85 -17.92
CA GLY A 64 -20.79 -13.77 -18.85
C GLY A 64 -19.86 -13.70 -20.06
N LEU A 65 -18.54 -13.79 -19.85
CA LEU A 65 -17.56 -13.82 -20.94
C LEU A 65 -17.72 -15.08 -21.80
N ALA A 66 -17.95 -16.24 -21.16
CA ALA A 66 -18.16 -17.51 -21.85
C ALA A 66 -19.42 -17.51 -22.73
N ALA A 67 -20.45 -16.73 -22.37
CA ALA A 67 -21.67 -16.57 -23.16
C ALA A 67 -21.49 -15.64 -24.38
N ILE A 68 -20.57 -14.68 -24.31
CA ILE A 68 -20.30 -13.72 -25.38
C ILE A 68 -19.31 -14.29 -26.39
N LEU A 69 -18.33 -15.06 -25.92
CA LEU A 69 -17.40 -15.74 -26.82
C LEU A 69 -18.18 -16.80 -27.62
N PRO A 70 -18.16 -16.74 -28.96
CA PRO A 70 -18.86 -17.71 -29.78
C PRO A 70 -18.35 -19.10 -29.40
N SER A 71 -19.25 -19.97 -28.93
CA SER A 71 -18.94 -21.35 -28.60
C SER A 71 -18.19 -21.94 -29.79
N ALA A 72 -16.89 -22.17 -29.59
CA ALA A 72 -16.02 -22.64 -30.65
C ALA A 72 -16.65 -23.93 -31.19
N THR A 73 -17.17 -23.85 -32.42
CA THR A 73 -17.66 -25.03 -33.13
C THR A 73 -16.51 -26.02 -33.10
N PRO A 74 -16.73 -27.26 -32.61
CA PRO A 74 -15.65 -28.21 -32.41
C PRO A 74 -14.99 -28.48 -33.76
N ALA A 75 -13.85 -27.84 -33.97
CA ALA A 75 -12.99 -28.09 -35.11
C ALA A 75 -12.38 -29.49 -34.93
N PRO A 76 -12.30 -30.30 -35.99
CA PRO A 76 -11.78 -31.65 -35.90
C PRO A 76 -10.32 -31.63 -35.43
N ASP A 77 -10.05 -32.38 -34.36
CA ASP A 77 -8.77 -32.77 -33.76
C ASP A 77 -7.52 -32.23 -34.46
N LEU A 78 -7.09 -31.05 -34.03
CA LEU A 78 -5.68 -30.68 -34.04
C LEU A 78 -5.29 -30.38 -32.61
N GLN A 79 -4.75 -31.42 -31.95
CA GLN A 79 -4.17 -31.41 -30.62
C GLN A 79 -3.22 -30.21 -30.47
N SER A 80 -3.75 -29.13 -29.91
CA SER A 80 -2.95 -28.03 -29.37
C SER A 80 -2.85 -28.27 -27.86
N PRO A 81 -1.66 -28.24 -27.26
CA PRO A 81 -1.47 -28.54 -25.85
C PRO A 81 -2.18 -27.47 -25.02
N THR A 82 -3.29 -27.85 -24.42
CA THR A 82 -3.98 -27.14 -23.33
C THR A 82 -3.04 -27.05 -22.14
N SER A 83 -2.33 -25.93 -21.98
CA SER A 83 -1.30 -25.72 -20.96
C SER A 83 -1.73 -24.80 -19.79
N SER A 84 -2.94 -24.25 -19.78
CA SER A 84 -3.32 -23.25 -18.77
C SER A 84 -4.03 -23.81 -17.53
N ALA A 85 -4.57 -25.03 -17.58
CA ALA A 85 -5.25 -25.64 -16.43
C ALA A 85 -4.31 -26.47 -15.53
N ASP A 86 -3.15 -26.89 -16.06
CA ASP A 86 -2.15 -27.65 -15.29
C ASP A 86 -1.23 -26.74 -14.46
N GLU A 87 -1.03 -25.47 -14.85
CA GLU A 87 -0.16 -24.54 -14.10
C GLU A 87 -0.71 -24.15 -12.72
N ASP A 88 -2.05 -24.07 -12.57
CA ASP A 88 -2.69 -23.74 -11.29
C ASP A 88 -2.56 -24.88 -10.25
N LEU A 89 -2.61 -26.14 -10.67
CA LEU A 89 -2.50 -27.29 -9.77
C LEU A 89 -1.07 -27.45 -9.22
N VAL A 90 -0.06 -27.19 -10.06
CA VAL A 90 1.36 -27.28 -9.67
C VAL A 90 1.71 -26.24 -8.60
N SER A 91 1.06 -25.08 -8.62
CA SER A 91 1.30 -23.99 -7.65
C SER A 91 0.79 -24.33 -6.25
N ALA A 92 -0.29 -25.10 -6.13
CA ALA A 92 -0.88 -25.47 -4.84
C ALA A 92 -0.15 -26.62 -4.12
N GLU A 93 0.46 -27.57 -4.85
CA GLU A 93 1.22 -28.68 -4.25
C GLU A 93 2.62 -28.26 -3.81
N PHE A 94 3.20 -27.23 -4.41
CA PHE A 94 4.58 -26.83 -4.16
C PHE A 94 4.88 -26.51 -2.67
N PRO A 95 4.05 -25.75 -1.93
CA PRO A 95 4.27 -25.45 -0.52
C PRO A 95 4.30 -26.68 0.40
N LEU A 96 3.63 -27.76 0.00
CA LEU A 96 3.60 -29.03 0.75
C LEU A 96 4.87 -29.86 0.51
N SER A 97 5.54 -29.67 -0.62
CA SER A 97 6.77 -30.40 -0.97
C SER A 97 8.01 -29.92 -0.22
N VAL A 98 7.96 -28.75 0.42
CA VAL A 98 9.06 -28.18 1.21
C VAL A 98 8.68 -28.22 2.67
N SER A 99 9.57 -28.75 3.52
CA SER A 99 9.28 -28.84 4.96
C SER A 99 9.05 -27.45 5.58
N PRO A 100 8.14 -27.33 6.55
CA PRO A 100 7.87 -26.06 7.23
C PRO A 100 9.11 -25.43 7.86
N GLN A 101 10.06 -26.24 8.35
CA GLN A 101 11.32 -25.78 8.95
C GLN A 101 12.19 -25.04 7.93
N ILE A 102 12.30 -25.56 6.70
CA ILE A 102 13.04 -24.90 5.63
C ILE A 102 12.34 -23.59 5.25
N ARG A 103 11.00 -23.61 5.11
CA ARG A 103 10.21 -22.40 4.81
C ARG A 103 10.40 -21.30 5.86
N LEU A 104 10.44 -21.65 7.15
CA LEU A 104 10.72 -20.71 8.24
C LEU A 104 12.18 -20.22 8.22
N THR A 105 13.14 -21.07 7.87
CA THR A 105 14.54 -20.66 7.69
C THR A 105 14.71 -19.69 6.52
N LEU A 106 13.98 -19.90 5.42
CA LEU A 106 13.93 -18.98 4.29
C LEU A 106 13.29 -17.65 4.68
N ARG A 107 12.23 -17.67 5.48
CA ARG A 107 11.57 -16.47 6.00
C ARG A 107 12.52 -15.57 6.78
N THR A 108 13.39 -16.16 7.61
CA THR A 108 14.37 -15.43 8.43
C THR A 108 15.63 -15.03 7.66
N ASN A 109 15.77 -15.45 6.40
CA ASN A 109 16.89 -15.05 5.56
C ASN A 109 16.82 -13.53 5.28
N PRO A 110 17.88 -12.76 5.63
CA PRO A 110 17.85 -11.30 5.55
C PRO A 110 17.68 -10.78 4.12
N ASP A 111 18.16 -11.50 3.10
CA ASP A 111 18.01 -11.11 1.70
C ASP A 111 16.57 -11.31 1.23
N ILE A 112 15.92 -12.40 1.64
CA ILE A 112 14.51 -12.65 1.37
C ILE A 112 13.66 -11.60 2.08
N THR A 113 13.88 -11.38 3.38
CA THR A 113 13.10 -10.36 4.13
C THR A 113 13.28 -8.98 3.53
N THR A 114 14.50 -8.61 3.13
CA THR A 114 14.75 -7.31 2.49
C THR A 114 14.05 -7.23 1.14
N ALA A 115 14.13 -8.27 0.31
CA ALA A 115 13.45 -8.31 -0.99
C ALA A 115 11.91 -8.28 -0.87
N LEU A 116 11.32 -8.97 0.11
CA LEU A 116 9.86 -8.90 0.36
C LEU A 116 9.44 -7.49 0.80
N ARG A 117 10.19 -6.85 1.71
CA ARG A 117 9.93 -5.44 2.03
C ARG A 117 10.03 -4.54 0.80
N ALA A 118 10.98 -4.81 -0.10
CA ALA A 118 11.09 -4.10 -1.37
C ALA A 118 9.83 -4.25 -2.22
N ILE A 119 9.28 -5.47 -2.29
CA ILE A 119 8.06 -5.79 -3.04
C ILE A 119 6.87 -5.05 -2.43
N ASP A 120 6.73 -5.05 -1.10
CA ASP A 120 5.66 -4.32 -0.41
C ASP A 120 5.77 -2.81 -0.67
N HIS A 121 6.98 -2.24 -0.60
CA HIS A 121 7.21 -0.84 -0.96
C HIS A 121 6.90 -0.54 -2.42
N ALA A 122 7.27 -1.43 -3.34
CA ALA A 122 6.99 -1.28 -4.77
C ALA A 122 5.48 -1.35 -5.06
N ARG A 123 4.75 -2.26 -4.41
CA ARG A 123 3.28 -2.35 -4.50
C ARG A 123 2.59 -1.14 -3.90
N ASN A 124 3.05 -0.67 -2.73
CA ASN A 124 2.54 0.56 -2.14
C ASN A 124 2.76 1.74 -3.08
N PHE A 125 3.96 1.83 -3.65
CA PHE A 125 4.29 2.84 -4.65
C PHE A 125 3.36 2.77 -5.86
N GLU A 126 3.13 1.60 -6.46
CA GLU A 126 2.18 1.44 -7.58
C GLU A 126 0.78 1.91 -7.22
N ARG A 127 0.30 1.59 -6.01
CA ARG A 127 -1.01 2.04 -5.51
C ARG A 127 -1.08 3.56 -5.41
N VAL A 128 -0.08 4.18 -4.80
CA VAL A 128 -0.02 5.65 -4.64
C VAL A 128 0.11 6.34 -6.01
N VAL A 129 0.92 5.81 -6.92
CA VAL A 129 1.03 6.29 -8.31
C VAL A 129 -0.31 6.19 -9.05
N GLY A 130 -1.00 5.06 -8.90
CA GLY A 130 -2.33 4.85 -9.48
C GLY A 130 -3.34 5.89 -8.98
N HIS A 131 -3.36 6.13 -7.66
CA HIS A 131 -4.25 7.11 -7.05
C HIS A 131 -3.88 8.56 -7.44
N ALA A 132 -2.60 8.90 -7.46
CA ALA A 132 -2.11 10.19 -7.95
C ALA A 132 -2.48 10.42 -9.42
N GLY A 133 -2.41 9.38 -10.26
CA GLY A 133 -2.83 9.44 -11.65
C GLY A 133 -4.34 9.63 -11.83
N GLN A 134 -5.16 9.04 -10.96
CA GLN A 134 -6.62 9.28 -10.94
C GLN A 134 -6.94 10.72 -10.53
N LEU A 135 -6.28 11.22 -9.48
CA LEU A 135 -6.47 12.59 -9.01
C LEU A 135 -6.02 13.60 -10.06
N ALA A 136 -4.87 13.38 -10.70
CA ALA A 136 -4.39 14.25 -11.77
C ALA A 136 -5.37 14.30 -12.96
N ARG A 137 -5.99 13.17 -13.33
CA ARG A 137 -7.06 13.14 -14.33
C ARG A 137 -8.30 13.90 -13.88
N HIS A 138 -8.68 13.78 -12.61
CA HIS A 138 -9.80 14.54 -12.05
C HIS A 138 -9.54 16.06 -12.09
N LEU A 139 -8.33 16.49 -11.72
CA LEU A 139 -7.89 17.87 -11.82
C LEU A 139 -7.93 18.38 -13.26
N ILE A 140 -7.48 17.58 -14.24
CA ILE A 140 -7.59 17.94 -15.66
C ILE A 140 -9.04 18.25 -16.02
N CYS A 141 -10.00 17.39 -15.65
CA CYS A 141 -11.42 17.64 -15.93
C CYS A 141 -11.95 18.92 -15.27
N ILE A 142 -11.55 19.21 -14.02
CA ILE A 142 -11.95 20.44 -13.32
C ILE A 142 -11.37 21.66 -14.02
N LEU A 143 -10.09 21.63 -14.37
CA LEU A 143 -9.39 22.74 -15.02
C LEU A 143 -9.98 22.99 -16.42
N GLU A 144 -10.25 21.94 -17.21
CA GLU A 144 -10.92 22.05 -18.51
C GLU A 144 -12.32 22.66 -18.38
N SER A 145 -13.06 22.29 -17.33
CA SER A 145 -14.37 22.89 -17.05
C SER A 145 -14.27 24.35 -16.61
N ALA A 146 -13.22 24.70 -15.87
CA ALA A 146 -12.97 26.07 -15.41
C ALA A 146 -12.48 27.00 -16.54
N THR A 147 -11.89 26.47 -17.61
CA THR A 147 -11.55 27.25 -18.82
C THR A 147 -12.76 27.61 -19.68
N ASP A 148 -13.95 27.04 -19.42
CA ASP A 148 -15.15 27.37 -20.21
C ASP A 148 -15.67 28.79 -19.87
N PRO A 149 -15.64 29.74 -20.83
CA PRO A 149 -16.00 31.14 -20.59
C PRO A 149 -17.45 31.38 -20.17
N GLN A 150 -18.35 30.38 -20.17
CA GLN A 150 -19.74 30.53 -19.73
C GLN A 150 -19.99 30.31 -18.22
N GLY A 151 -18.99 29.95 -17.42
CA GLY A 151 -19.20 29.45 -16.06
C GLY A 151 -19.21 30.48 -14.93
N ALA A 152 -20.40 30.94 -14.51
CA ALA A 152 -20.62 31.63 -13.21
C ALA A 152 -20.41 30.73 -11.97
N ILE A 153 -19.78 29.56 -12.13
CA ILE A 153 -19.49 28.55 -11.09
C ILE A 153 -18.06 28.77 -10.55
N ALA A 154 -17.54 30.00 -10.56
CA ALA A 154 -16.16 30.28 -10.16
C ALA A 154 -15.88 30.01 -8.66
N LEU A 155 -16.86 30.26 -7.77
CA LEU A 155 -16.66 30.12 -6.32
C LEU A 155 -16.69 28.66 -5.86
N ASN A 156 -17.63 27.86 -6.36
CA ASN A 156 -17.67 26.42 -6.06
C ASN A 156 -16.47 25.69 -6.69
N SER A 157 -15.99 26.16 -7.84
CA SER A 157 -14.78 25.63 -8.49
C SER A 157 -13.52 25.95 -7.69
N ALA A 158 -13.41 27.14 -7.09
CA ALA A 158 -12.25 27.51 -6.27
C ALA A 158 -12.12 26.62 -5.02
N THR A 159 -13.22 26.38 -4.30
CA THR A 159 -13.19 25.49 -3.12
C THR A 159 -12.89 24.04 -3.52
N ALA A 160 -13.53 23.52 -4.58
CA ALA A 160 -13.28 22.18 -5.07
C ALA A 160 -11.83 22.00 -5.56
N LEU A 161 -11.26 23.01 -6.21
CA LEU A 161 -9.86 23.05 -6.61
C LEU A 161 -8.95 23.04 -5.39
N ASN A 162 -9.21 23.87 -4.37
CA ASN A 162 -8.39 23.91 -3.16
C ASN A 162 -8.36 22.54 -2.46
N SER A 163 -9.52 21.92 -2.23
CA SER A 163 -9.60 20.59 -1.63
C SER A 163 -8.91 19.51 -2.48
N SER A 164 -9.02 19.59 -3.80
CA SER A 164 -8.34 18.65 -4.71
C SER A 164 -6.82 18.82 -4.65
N PHE A 165 -6.33 20.06 -4.53
CA PHE A 165 -4.90 20.34 -4.39
C PHE A 165 -4.35 19.92 -3.03
N ASP A 166 -5.08 20.13 -1.94
CA ASP A 166 -4.69 19.66 -0.60
C ASP A 166 -4.57 18.12 -0.57
N SER A 167 -5.52 17.42 -1.18
CA SER A 167 -5.47 15.97 -1.34
C SER A 167 -4.31 15.53 -2.24
N ALA A 168 -4.08 16.22 -3.35
CA ALA A 168 -2.92 15.98 -4.22
C ALA A 168 -1.61 16.12 -3.43
N GLY A 169 -1.43 17.21 -2.70
CA GLY A 169 -0.24 17.47 -1.88
C GLY A 169 0.02 16.38 -0.84
N ARG A 170 -1.02 15.90 -0.15
CA ARG A 170 -0.92 14.77 0.79
C ARG A 170 -0.45 13.49 0.10
N ILE A 171 -1.06 13.14 -1.03
CA ILE A 171 -0.70 11.95 -1.82
C ILE A 171 0.73 12.05 -2.35
N PHE A 172 1.15 13.22 -2.82
CA PHE A 172 2.52 13.40 -3.31
C PHE A 172 3.57 13.36 -2.20
N ASN A 173 3.25 13.83 -1.01
CA ASN A 173 4.13 13.67 0.15
C ASN A 173 4.23 12.20 0.57
N ASP A 174 3.13 11.45 0.52
CA ASP A 174 3.14 10.02 0.81
C ASP A 174 3.90 9.21 -0.25
N LEU A 175 3.75 9.62 -1.52
CA LEU A 175 4.52 9.12 -2.64
C LEU A 175 6.01 9.31 -2.35
N ALA A 176 6.46 10.56 -2.15
CA ALA A 176 7.85 10.91 -1.87
C ALA A 176 8.45 10.08 -0.72
N ARG A 177 7.73 9.93 0.39
CA ARG A 177 8.15 9.08 1.51
C ARG A 177 8.31 7.61 1.12
N THR A 178 7.34 7.06 0.38
CA THR A 178 7.40 5.68 -0.09
C THR A 178 8.61 5.43 -0.99
N LEU A 179 9.00 6.42 -1.79
CA LEU A 179 10.14 6.33 -2.70
C LEU A 179 11.49 6.45 -2.07
N ASP A 180 11.65 7.35 -1.09
CA ASP A 180 12.89 7.43 -0.34
C ASP A 180 13.16 6.07 0.32
N GLY A 181 12.10 5.43 0.83
CA GLY A 181 12.14 4.04 1.31
C GLY A 181 12.53 3.03 0.22
N ALA A 182 11.83 3.03 -0.93
CA ALA A 182 12.10 2.09 -2.02
C ALA A 182 13.50 2.24 -2.63
N THR A 183 13.99 3.47 -2.77
CA THR A 183 15.31 3.80 -3.30
C THR A 183 16.41 3.37 -2.35
N ASP A 184 16.27 3.67 -1.05
CA ASP A 184 17.21 3.20 -0.04
C ASP A 184 17.28 1.66 -0.01
N LEU A 185 16.13 1.02 -0.12
CA LEU A 185 16.04 -0.43 -0.09
C LEU A 185 16.67 -1.06 -1.35
N THR A 186 16.45 -0.49 -2.53
CA THR A 186 17.07 -1.00 -3.75
C THR A 186 18.60 -0.83 -3.70
N ARG A 187 19.08 0.30 -3.15
CA ARG A 187 20.51 0.52 -2.89
C ARG A 187 21.07 -0.55 -1.95
N ARG A 188 20.38 -0.86 -0.85
CA ARG A 188 20.79 -1.93 0.11
C ARG A 188 20.82 -3.31 -0.54
N LEU A 189 19.88 -3.59 -1.45
CA LEU A 189 19.83 -4.86 -2.17
C LEU A 189 20.92 -4.99 -3.25
N GLY A 190 21.70 -3.94 -3.52
CA GLY A 190 22.73 -3.94 -4.56
C GLY A 190 22.18 -4.24 -5.94
N ILE A 191 20.88 -4.01 -6.17
CA ILE A 191 20.26 -4.24 -7.48
C ILE A 191 20.73 -3.10 -8.37
N ALA A 192 21.66 -3.41 -9.28
CA ALA A 192 22.01 -2.50 -10.34
C ALA A 192 20.74 -2.27 -11.17
N PHE A 193 20.21 -1.04 -11.10
CA PHE A 193 19.13 -0.65 -11.98
C PHE A 193 19.62 -0.76 -13.42
N ASP A 194 18.90 -1.51 -14.24
CA ASP A 194 19.09 -1.42 -15.67
C ASP A 194 18.73 0.00 -16.15
N ARG A 195 19.14 0.33 -17.38
CA ARG A 195 18.91 1.66 -17.94
C ARG A 195 17.42 2.04 -17.92
N ALA A 196 16.53 1.08 -18.17
CA ALA A 196 15.09 1.30 -18.12
C ALA A 196 14.61 1.71 -16.72
N SER A 197 15.20 1.14 -15.67
CA SER A 197 14.86 1.49 -14.29
C SER A 197 15.46 2.83 -13.86
N PHE A 198 16.62 3.20 -14.39
CA PHE A 198 17.16 4.55 -14.22
C PHE A 198 16.30 5.61 -14.94
N ASP A 199 15.88 5.34 -16.17
CA ASP A 199 15.00 6.23 -16.94
C ASP A 199 13.65 6.43 -16.22
N ARG A 200 13.12 5.36 -15.60
CA ARG A 200 11.95 5.45 -14.70
C ARG A 200 12.22 6.27 -13.45
N ALA A 201 13.33 6.08 -12.76
CA ALA A 201 13.72 6.90 -11.60
C ALA A 201 13.89 8.39 -12.00
N SER A 202 14.32 8.66 -13.23
CA SER A 202 14.42 10.01 -13.78
C SER A 202 13.05 10.61 -14.11
N ALA A 203 12.20 9.90 -14.85
CA ALA A 203 10.79 10.25 -15.09
C ALA A 203 10.07 10.55 -13.76
N PHE A 204 10.38 9.73 -12.76
CA PHE A 204 9.88 9.84 -11.42
C PHE A 204 10.34 11.12 -10.69
N ASN A 205 11.64 11.43 -10.67
CA ASN A 205 12.14 12.71 -10.13
C ASN A 205 11.53 13.93 -10.84
N HIS A 206 11.25 13.77 -12.14
CA HIS A 206 10.56 14.80 -12.92
C HIS A 206 9.12 14.98 -12.45
N ALA A 207 8.37 13.90 -12.22
CA ALA A 207 7.04 13.95 -11.61
C ALA A 207 7.03 14.69 -10.27
N CYS A 208 7.96 14.40 -9.36
CA CYS A 208 8.10 15.14 -8.09
C CYS A 208 8.38 16.63 -8.29
N THR A 209 9.21 16.98 -9.28
CA THR A 209 9.52 18.38 -9.58
C THR A 209 8.29 19.11 -10.11
N VAL A 210 7.53 18.46 -11.01
CA VAL A 210 6.27 18.99 -11.54
C VAL A 210 5.25 19.23 -10.43
N VAL A 211 5.13 18.30 -9.49
CA VAL A 211 4.27 18.44 -8.31
C VAL A 211 4.66 19.64 -7.46
N ARG A 212 5.95 19.79 -7.12
CA ARG A 212 6.42 20.92 -6.31
C ARG A 212 6.20 22.25 -7.03
N ASN A 213 6.35 22.24 -8.36
CA ASN A 213 6.05 23.40 -9.18
C ASN A 213 4.55 23.71 -9.17
N LEU A 214 3.67 22.70 -9.26
CA LEU A 214 2.23 22.86 -9.13
C LEU A 214 1.86 23.48 -7.79
N ASP A 215 2.39 22.94 -6.69
CA ASP A 215 2.20 23.49 -5.34
C ASP A 215 2.64 24.97 -5.26
N GLY A 216 3.79 25.31 -5.84
CA GLY A 216 4.26 26.69 -5.92
C GLY A 216 3.41 27.61 -6.83
N ILE A 217 2.82 27.09 -7.90
CA ILE A 217 1.93 27.83 -8.81
C ILE A 217 0.58 28.11 -8.11
N LEU A 218 0.10 27.17 -7.32
CA LEU A 218 -1.25 27.15 -6.77
C LEU A 218 -1.34 27.70 -5.34
N GLY A 219 -0.27 27.60 -4.56
CA GLY A 219 -0.22 28.03 -3.15
C GLY A 219 -0.41 29.54 -2.92
N PRO A 220 0.12 30.45 -3.76
CA PRO A 220 -0.09 31.88 -3.56
C PRO A 220 -1.37 32.36 -4.26
N ALA A 221 -2.42 32.66 -3.49
CA ALA A 221 -3.63 33.37 -3.97
C ALA A 221 -3.31 34.66 -4.76
N SER A 222 -2.12 35.24 -4.55
CA SER A 222 -1.62 36.44 -5.26
C SER A 222 -1.28 36.21 -6.75
N LEU A 223 -0.94 34.99 -7.18
CA LEU A 223 -0.70 34.67 -8.59
C LEU A 223 -2.02 34.57 -9.36
N TYR A 224 -3.04 33.96 -8.75
CA TYR A 224 -4.40 33.88 -9.29
C TYR A 224 -5.04 35.25 -9.51
N ALA A 225 -4.75 36.23 -8.64
CA ALA A 225 -5.30 37.57 -8.75
C ALA A 225 -4.78 38.37 -9.96
N ARG A 226 -3.65 37.96 -10.56
CA ARG A 226 -2.97 38.74 -11.58
C ARG A 226 -3.22 38.26 -13.00
N ASP A 227 -3.31 36.94 -13.20
CA ASP A 227 -3.54 36.30 -14.50
C ASP A 227 -4.05 34.86 -14.31
N PRO A 228 -5.36 34.68 -14.02
CA PRO A 228 -5.92 33.37 -13.68
C PRO A 228 -5.85 32.39 -14.87
N ASP A 229 -6.04 32.86 -16.10
CA ASP A 229 -6.02 32.03 -17.31
C ASP A 229 -4.64 31.41 -17.55
N ARG A 230 -3.58 32.20 -17.34
CA ARG A 230 -2.21 31.71 -17.46
C ARG A 230 -1.85 30.71 -16.38
N ALA A 231 -2.23 30.97 -15.12
CA ALA A 231 -1.99 30.05 -14.02
C ALA A 231 -2.67 28.71 -14.26
N LEU A 232 -3.92 28.74 -14.74
CA LEU A 232 -4.73 27.56 -15.03
C LEU A 232 -4.17 26.76 -16.22
N THR A 233 -3.73 27.43 -17.28
CA THR A 233 -3.07 26.79 -18.43
C THR A 233 -1.76 26.10 -18.02
N LEU A 234 -0.95 26.74 -17.17
CA LEU A 234 0.31 26.17 -16.68
C LEU A 234 0.07 24.97 -15.77
N ALA A 235 -0.96 25.05 -14.91
CA ALA A 235 -1.37 23.95 -14.04
C ALA A 235 -1.86 22.75 -14.86
N LEU A 236 -2.67 22.98 -15.91
CA LEU A 236 -3.15 21.93 -16.80
C LEU A 236 -1.99 21.23 -17.53
N ALA A 237 -1.08 21.99 -18.15
CA ALA A 237 0.08 21.44 -18.85
C ALA A 237 0.96 20.59 -17.90
N SER A 238 1.21 21.11 -16.70
CA SER A 238 1.98 20.41 -15.67
C SER A 238 1.29 19.12 -15.23
N THR A 239 -0.02 19.14 -15.03
CA THR A 239 -0.80 17.95 -14.64
C THR A 239 -0.79 16.88 -15.73
N ILE A 240 -0.88 17.27 -17.01
CA ILE A 240 -0.75 16.34 -18.14
C ILE A 240 0.64 15.69 -18.17
N HIS A 241 1.70 16.47 -17.97
CA HIS A 241 3.06 15.93 -17.88
C HIS A 241 3.19 14.93 -16.72
N LEU A 242 2.64 15.26 -15.55
CA LEU A 242 2.63 14.37 -14.40
C LEU A 242 1.97 13.02 -14.71
N VAL A 243 0.78 13.02 -15.33
CA VAL A 243 0.09 11.77 -15.71
C VAL A 243 0.99 10.89 -16.57
N ARG A 244 1.64 11.46 -17.60
CA ARG A 244 2.55 10.72 -18.48
C ARG A 244 3.72 10.12 -17.71
N TYR A 245 4.36 10.90 -16.84
CA TYR A 245 5.47 10.40 -16.03
C TYR A 245 5.03 9.32 -15.04
N LEU A 246 3.83 9.44 -14.45
CA LEU A 246 3.28 8.42 -13.55
C LEU A 246 2.96 7.12 -14.28
N ASP A 247 2.45 7.20 -15.52
CA ASP A 247 2.20 6.02 -16.35
C ASP A 247 3.51 5.33 -16.76
N ASP A 248 4.54 6.09 -17.11
CA ASP A 248 5.88 5.55 -17.41
C ASP A 248 6.57 4.96 -16.16
N ALA A 249 6.27 5.50 -14.97
CA ALA A 249 6.83 5.05 -13.70
C ALA A 249 6.14 3.80 -13.14
N ARG A 250 5.07 3.26 -13.76
CA ARG A 250 4.38 2.08 -13.25
C ARG A 250 5.34 0.90 -13.08
N GLY A 251 5.31 0.32 -11.88
CA GLY A 251 6.36 -0.49 -11.27
C GLY A 251 6.39 -1.98 -11.64
N LEU A 252 5.56 -2.46 -12.57
CA LEU A 252 5.43 -3.88 -12.90
C LEU A 252 6.80 -4.56 -13.12
N PRO A 253 7.79 -3.92 -13.78
CA PRO A 253 9.10 -4.53 -13.98
C PRO A 253 9.95 -4.62 -12.71
N LEU A 254 9.78 -3.71 -11.74
CA LEU A 254 10.52 -3.74 -10.48
C LEU A 254 10.02 -4.89 -9.59
N VAL A 255 8.69 -5.02 -9.45
CA VAL A 255 8.06 -6.11 -8.71
C VAL A 255 8.51 -7.46 -9.30
N TYR A 256 8.45 -7.61 -10.62
CA TYR A 256 8.92 -8.82 -11.31
C TYR A 256 10.41 -9.14 -11.07
N THR A 257 11.27 -8.12 -11.12
CA THR A 257 12.71 -8.26 -10.87
C THR A 257 12.98 -8.72 -9.43
N LEU A 258 12.26 -8.16 -8.46
CA LEU A 258 12.38 -8.53 -7.05
C LEU A 258 11.88 -9.95 -6.79
N ILE A 259 10.74 -10.36 -7.36
CA ILE A 259 10.26 -11.74 -7.27
C ILE A 259 11.29 -12.70 -7.86
N SER A 260 11.84 -12.38 -9.04
CA SER A 260 12.86 -13.21 -9.69
C SER A 260 14.09 -13.37 -8.80
N LYS A 261 14.48 -12.32 -8.08
CA LYS A 261 15.56 -12.38 -7.08
C LYS A 261 15.19 -13.27 -5.90
N VAL A 262 13.99 -13.14 -5.33
CA VAL A 262 13.51 -14.00 -4.24
C VAL A 262 13.47 -15.46 -4.68
N ARG A 263 12.91 -15.73 -5.87
CA ARG A 263 12.85 -17.06 -6.46
C ARG A 263 14.24 -17.66 -6.60
N ARG A 264 15.21 -16.91 -7.13
CA ARG A 264 16.61 -17.37 -7.23
C ARG A 264 17.18 -17.76 -5.86
N ILE A 265 17.00 -16.93 -4.84
CA ILE A 265 17.51 -17.20 -3.49
C ILE A 265 16.86 -18.47 -2.91
N ILE A 266 15.54 -18.63 -3.06
CA ILE A 266 14.83 -19.82 -2.60
C ILE A 266 15.31 -21.07 -3.39
N SER A 267 15.48 -20.98 -4.71
CA SER A 267 15.99 -22.08 -5.54
C SER A 267 17.38 -22.51 -5.11
N GLU A 268 18.29 -21.56 -4.86
CA GLU A 268 19.64 -21.82 -4.37
C GLU A 268 19.62 -22.53 -3.01
N ALA A 269 18.77 -22.08 -2.09
CA ALA A 269 18.64 -22.67 -0.77
C ALA A 269 17.98 -24.07 -0.78
N LEU A 270 17.07 -24.34 -1.72
CA LEU A 270 16.44 -25.65 -1.88
C LEU A 270 17.29 -26.63 -2.71
N GLY A 271 18.31 -26.15 -3.42
CA GLY A 271 19.10 -26.96 -4.34
C GLY A 271 18.31 -27.46 -5.55
N ARG A 272 17.20 -26.81 -5.90
CA ARG A 272 16.36 -27.15 -7.07
C ARG A 272 15.72 -25.90 -7.67
N GLU A 273 15.44 -25.94 -8.96
CA GLU A 273 14.72 -24.88 -9.64
C GLU A 273 13.27 -24.82 -9.16
N LEU A 274 12.76 -23.60 -8.96
CA LEU A 274 11.37 -23.36 -8.59
C LEU A 274 10.52 -23.17 -9.83
N PRO A 275 9.23 -23.57 -9.79
CA PRO A 275 8.27 -23.13 -10.80
C PRO A 275 8.19 -21.60 -10.85
N VAL A 276 7.59 -21.06 -11.91
CA VAL A 276 7.31 -19.62 -11.98
C VAL A 276 6.31 -19.29 -10.88
N LEU A 277 6.76 -18.57 -9.86
CA LEU A 277 5.93 -18.08 -8.77
C LEU A 277 5.69 -16.58 -8.98
N ASP A 278 4.44 -16.15 -8.92
CA ASP A 278 4.10 -14.73 -8.80
C ASP A 278 4.31 -14.23 -7.35
N VAL A 279 3.99 -12.97 -7.09
CA VAL A 279 4.18 -12.38 -5.76
C VAL A 279 3.33 -13.10 -4.71
N GLU A 280 2.09 -13.45 -5.04
CA GLU A 280 1.13 -14.01 -4.10
C GLU A 280 1.48 -15.46 -3.78
N SER A 281 1.99 -16.19 -4.75
CA SER A 281 2.53 -17.54 -4.61
C SER A 281 3.79 -17.56 -3.76
N VAL A 282 4.70 -16.60 -3.93
CA VAL A 282 5.87 -16.43 -3.04
C VAL A 282 5.43 -16.09 -1.62
N ALA A 283 4.48 -15.16 -1.47
CA ALA A 283 3.95 -14.79 -0.15
C ALA A 283 3.27 -15.99 0.52
N THR A 284 2.44 -16.74 -0.19
CA THR A 284 1.77 -17.96 0.29
C THR A 284 2.81 -19.02 0.66
N PHE A 285 3.80 -19.25 -0.20
CA PHE A 285 4.90 -20.16 0.09
C PHE A 285 5.70 -19.76 1.34
N LEU A 286 5.83 -18.49 1.69
CA LEU A 286 6.59 -18.08 2.88
C LEU A 286 5.71 -17.90 4.13
N ASN A 287 4.41 -17.65 3.97
CA ASN A 287 3.50 -17.27 5.06
C ASN A 287 2.44 -18.33 5.40
N ASP A 288 2.08 -19.25 4.50
CA ASP A 288 0.95 -20.16 4.73
C ASP A 288 1.36 -21.49 5.38
N PHE A 289 1.05 -21.63 6.66
CA PHE A 289 1.30 -22.81 7.47
C PHE A 289 0.00 -23.49 7.94
N THR A 290 -1.12 -23.21 7.26
CA THR A 290 -2.46 -23.71 7.66
C THR A 290 -2.58 -25.22 7.76
N THR A 291 -1.72 -25.99 7.08
CA THR A 291 -1.69 -27.47 7.10
C THR A 291 -0.36 -28.03 7.60
N SER A 292 0.49 -27.18 8.20
CA SER A 292 1.86 -27.55 8.54
C SER A 292 2.00 -28.14 9.94
N ASP A 293 2.82 -29.17 10.06
CA ASP A 293 3.29 -29.69 11.35
C ASP A 293 4.57 -28.95 11.78
N LEU A 294 4.44 -28.14 12.83
CA LEU A 294 5.51 -27.34 13.42
C LEU A 294 6.01 -27.91 14.75
N ARG A 295 5.51 -29.07 15.23
CA ARG A 295 5.81 -29.61 16.57
C ARG A 295 7.30 -29.76 16.87
N THR A 296 8.10 -30.06 15.85
CA THR A 296 9.56 -30.27 15.96
C THR A 296 10.37 -29.03 15.59
N THR A 297 9.72 -27.92 15.25
CA THR A 297 10.39 -26.71 14.78
C THR A 297 10.76 -25.81 15.94
N ASP A 298 12.02 -25.34 15.98
CA ASP A 298 12.41 -24.26 16.88
C ASP A 298 11.89 -22.93 16.34
N LEU A 299 10.93 -22.35 17.05
CA LEU A 299 10.33 -21.05 16.72
C LEU A 299 10.96 -19.89 17.50
N LYS A 300 12.00 -20.13 18.31
CA LYS A 300 12.62 -19.09 19.13
C LYS A 300 13.26 -18.02 18.26
N GLY A 301 12.79 -16.78 18.42
CA GLY A 301 13.30 -15.63 17.67
C GLY A 301 12.81 -15.53 16.23
N VAL A 302 11.90 -16.41 15.79
CA VAL A 302 11.28 -16.33 14.47
C VAL A 302 10.16 -15.30 14.50
N ASP A 303 10.19 -14.32 13.59
CA ASP A 303 9.10 -13.36 13.42
C ASP A 303 7.92 -14.04 12.70
N LEU A 304 6.85 -14.29 13.45
CA LEU A 304 5.61 -14.88 12.94
C LEU A 304 4.65 -13.85 12.34
N THR A 305 4.99 -12.56 12.31
CA THR A 305 4.15 -11.51 11.71
C THR A 305 3.76 -11.84 10.28
N GLY A 306 2.48 -11.85 9.95
CA GLY A 306 1.94 -12.20 8.63
C GLY A 306 1.84 -13.70 8.35
N VAL A 307 2.24 -14.57 9.28
CA VAL A 307 2.04 -16.02 9.15
C VAL A 307 0.54 -16.34 9.22
N ARG A 308 0.06 -17.08 8.22
CA ARG A 308 -1.29 -17.64 8.14
C ARG A 308 -1.26 -19.07 8.70
N TRP A 309 -2.14 -19.37 9.63
CA TRP A 309 -2.21 -20.67 10.32
C TRP A 309 -3.67 -21.07 10.58
N SER A 310 -3.92 -22.35 10.80
CA SER A 310 -5.25 -22.88 11.08
C SER A 310 -5.27 -23.48 12.48
N GLU A 311 -6.35 -23.25 13.22
CA GLU A 311 -6.56 -23.82 14.55
C GLU A 311 -6.63 -25.36 14.51
N SER A 312 -7.15 -25.94 13.43
CA SER A 312 -7.26 -27.40 13.27
C SER A 312 -6.14 -28.02 12.45
N GLY A 313 -5.55 -27.26 11.51
CA GLY A 313 -4.57 -27.80 10.56
C GLY A 313 -3.10 -27.53 10.92
N THR A 314 -2.79 -26.50 11.72
CA THR A 314 -1.42 -26.20 12.13
C THR A 314 -1.11 -26.87 13.47
N HIS A 315 -0.11 -27.73 13.50
CA HIS A 315 0.33 -28.38 14.75
C HIS A 315 1.51 -27.62 15.36
N TRP A 316 1.28 -26.87 16.43
CA TRP A 316 2.31 -26.09 17.12
C TRP A 316 3.16 -26.95 18.08
N PRO A 317 4.41 -26.56 18.39
CA PRO A 317 5.16 -27.14 19.51
C PRO A 317 4.40 -27.00 20.83
N ASP A 318 4.52 -27.99 21.73
CA ASP A 318 3.82 -28.00 23.02
C ASP A 318 4.15 -26.78 23.92
N ALA A 319 5.35 -26.20 23.73
CA ALA A 319 5.79 -25.00 24.45
C ALA A 319 5.16 -23.69 23.93
N MET A 320 4.46 -23.71 22.81
CA MET A 320 3.88 -22.51 22.18
C MET A 320 2.57 -22.11 22.86
N ASP A 321 2.47 -20.87 23.34
CA ASP A 321 1.20 -20.28 23.81
C ASP A 321 0.29 -19.93 22.62
N VAL A 322 -0.48 -20.91 22.15
CA VAL A 322 -1.40 -20.76 21.01
C VAL A 322 -2.49 -19.73 21.31
N GLU A 323 -2.97 -19.63 22.56
CA GLU A 323 -3.98 -18.63 22.96
C GLU A 323 -3.40 -17.21 22.91
N GLY A 324 -2.17 -17.02 23.36
CA GLY A 324 -1.42 -15.78 23.21
C GLY A 324 -1.20 -15.41 21.74
N LEU A 325 -0.88 -16.39 20.88
CA LEU A 325 -0.75 -16.20 19.44
C LEU A 325 -2.09 -15.81 18.80
N LYS A 326 -3.19 -16.45 19.20
CA LYS A 326 -4.56 -16.15 18.74
C LYS A 326 -4.95 -14.70 19.03
N LYS A 327 -4.65 -14.19 20.24
CA LYS A 327 -4.87 -12.77 20.60
C LYS A 327 -4.11 -11.78 19.73
N LYS A 328 -2.91 -12.17 19.26
CA LYS A 328 -2.09 -11.37 18.33
C LYS A 328 -2.51 -11.54 16.86
N SER A 329 -3.33 -12.53 16.57
CA SER A 329 -3.79 -12.83 15.22
C SER A 329 -5.15 -12.19 14.94
N GLN A 330 -5.53 -12.16 13.67
CA GLN A 330 -6.86 -11.83 13.17
C GLN A 330 -7.37 -13.01 12.34
N GLU A 331 -8.60 -13.43 12.59
CA GLU A 331 -9.23 -14.49 11.81
C GLU A 331 -9.59 -13.98 10.41
N THR A 332 -9.30 -14.74 9.36
CA THR A 332 -9.53 -14.33 7.97
C THR A 332 -9.87 -15.53 7.06
N PRO A 333 -11.12 -15.64 6.57
CA PRO A 333 -12.29 -14.84 6.93
C PRO A 333 -12.79 -15.15 8.36
N ALA A 334 -13.64 -14.29 8.94
CA ALA A 334 -14.19 -14.49 10.27
C ALA A 334 -15.00 -15.81 10.37
N GLY A 335 -14.78 -16.59 11.43
CA GLY A 335 -15.39 -17.91 11.64
C GLY A 335 -14.77 -19.07 10.85
N SER A 336 -13.68 -18.84 10.09
CA SER A 336 -13.01 -19.90 9.31
C SER A 336 -12.09 -20.80 10.13
N GLY A 337 -11.70 -20.40 11.33
CA GLY A 337 -10.61 -21.00 12.10
C GLY A 337 -9.22 -20.78 11.48
N VAL A 338 -9.11 -19.91 10.47
CA VAL A 338 -7.85 -19.51 9.84
C VAL A 338 -7.46 -18.13 10.33
N TRP A 339 -6.24 -18.02 10.83
CA TRP A 339 -5.73 -16.86 11.54
C TRP A 339 -4.49 -16.33 10.83
N VAL A 340 -4.36 -15.00 10.76
CA VAL A 340 -3.16 -14.30 10.28
C VAL A 340 -2.58 -13.51 11.43
N VAL A 341 -1.31 -13.74 11.76
CA VAL A 341 -0.62 -13.00 12.84
C VAL A 341 -0.47 -11.53 12.43
N ARG A 342 -0.98 -10.59 13.23
CA ARG A 342 -0.87 -9.16 12.91
C ARG A 342 0.52 -8.63 13.25
N SER A 343 0.98 -7.66 12.47
CA SER A 343 2.11 -6.82 12.86
C SER A 343 1.73 -6.08 14.14
N GLY A 344 2.38 -6.41 15.26
CA GLY A 344 2.15 -5.69 16.51
C GLY A 344 2.47 -4.22 16.31
N THR A 345 1.50 -3.33 16.49
CA THR A 345 1.72 -1.88 16.52
C THR A 345 2.51 -1.44 17.76
N GLY A 346 2.73 -2.35 18.71
CA GLY A 346 3.57 -2.12 19.88
C GLY A 346 5.03 -2.48 19.60
N THR A 347 5.88 -1.46 19.53
CA THR A 347 7.34 -1.49 19.74
C THR A 347 7.72 -1.94 21.16
N ALA A 348 7.04 -2.95 21.70
CA ALA A 348 7.54 -3.68 22.85
C ALA A 348 8.55 -4.70 22.28
N PRO A 349 9.84 -4.59 22.62
CA PRO A 349 10.81 -5.59 22.21
C PRO A 349 10.28 -6.95 22.67
N THR A 350 10.37 -7.93 21.79
CA THR A 350 10.05 -9.35 22.01
C THR A 350 10.77 -9.83 23.25
N ARG A 351 10.19 -9.58 24.42
CA ARG A 351 10.71 -10.05 25.69
C ARG A 351 10.42 -11.54 25.69
N ASP A 352 11.52 -12.28 25.64
CA ASP A 352 11.66 -13.72 25.66
C ASP A 352 10.38 -14.51 25.97
N PHE A 353 9.94 -15.30 25.00
CA PHE A 353 9.10 -16.47 25.24
C PHE A 353 9.82 -17.56 26.09
N ALA A 354 11.03 -17.28 26.59
CA ALA A 354 11.90 -18.21 27.31
C ALA A 354 11.85 -18.09 28.85
N GLU A 355 11.00 -17.24 29.43
CA GLU A 355 10.91 -17.10 30.92
C GLU A 355 9.65 -17.70 31.55
N LEU A 356 8.94 -18.60 30.85
CA LEU A 356 7.82 -19.38 31.42
C LEU A 356 8.17 -20.87 31.50
N THR A 357 9.13 -21.23 32.34
CA THR A 357 9.33 -22.59 32.86
C THR A 357 9.67 -22.55 34.33
#